data_AF-A0A416SUV2-F1
#
_entry.id   AF-A0A416SUV2-F1
#
_cell.length_a   1.000
_cell.length_b   1.000
_cell.length_c   1.000
_cell.angle_alpha   90.00
_cell.angle_beta   90.00
_cell.angle_gamma   90.00
#
_symmetry.space_group_name_H-M   'P 1'
#
loop_
_entity.id
_entity.type
_entity.pdbx_description
1 polymer ?
#
loop_
_entity_poly.entity_id
_entity_poly.type
_entity_poly.pdbx_seq_one_letter_code
_entity_poly.pdbx_strand_id
1 'polypeptide(L)' 'ETTIEVRNIGDNPLVIVDVGTTCGCTAATYDKRPANPGESLRVGIKMTPKDTGFFDEVVTIKYNSINNQPVKAKIKGNVR' A
#
# COMPACT_ATOMS: atom_id res chain seq x y z
N GLU A 1 7.61 -4.76 10.07
CA GLU A 1 6.21 -4.64 9.56
C GLU A 1 5.80 -3.18 9.70
N THR A 2 4.94 -2.68 8.81
CA THR A 2 4.40 -1.32 8.87
C THR A 2 2.98 -1.28 8.32
N THR A 3 2.20 -0.25 8.65
CA THR A 3 0.86 -0.03 8.11
C THR A 3 0.79 1.35 7.47
N ILE A 4 0.22 1.42 6.28
CA ILE A 4 -0.07 2.65 5.56
C ILE A 4 -1.57 2.91 5.67
N GLU A 5 -1.95 4.13 6.08
CA GLU A 5 -3.35 4.57 6.05
C GLU A 5 -3.64 5.33 4.76
N VAL A 6 -4.70 4.93 4.08
CA VAL A 6 -5.21 5.56 2.87
C VAL A 6 -6.53 6.24 3.21
N ARG A 7 -6.53 7.56 3.27
CA ARG A 7 -7.72 8.35 3.58
C ARG A 7 -8.49 8.72 2.32
N ASN A 8 -9.80 8.50 2.33
CA ASN A 8 -10.69 8.98 1.28
C ASN A 8 -10.94 10.49 1.46
N ILE A 9 -10.39 11.29 0.55
CA ILE A 9 -10.57 12.75 0.52
C ILE A 9 -11.58 13.20 -0.56
N GLY A 10 -12.22 12.26 -1.24
CA GLY A 10 -13.24 12.55 -2.26
C GLY A 10 -14.66 12.31 -1.74
N ASP A 11 -15.62 12.47 -2.64
CA ASP A 11 -17.06 12.48 -2.28
C ASP A 11 -17.76 11.12 -2.51
N ASN A 12 -17.06 10.16 -3.11
CA ASN A 12 -17.59 8.82 -3.39
C ASN A 12 -16.85 7.75 -2.58
N PRO A 13 -17.45 6.57 -2.32
CA PRO A 13 -16.76 5.47 -1.65
C PRO A 13 -15.48 5.05 -2.38
N LEU A 14 -14.39 4.93 -1.62
CA LEU A 14 -13.09 4.47 -2.10
C LEU A 14 -12.92 2.99 -1.79
N VAL A 15 -12.47 2.21 -2.78
CA VAL A 15 -12.16 0.78 -2.63
C VAL A 15 -10.75 0.51 -3.16
N ILE A 16 -9.92 -0.16 -2.36
CA ILE A 16 -8.63 -0.67 -2.82
C ILE A 16 -8.88 -1.92 -3.66
N VAL A 17 -8.44 -1.87 -4.91
CA VAL A 17 -8.61 -2.95 -5.90
C VAL A 17 -7.45 -3.93 -5.82
N ASP A 18 -6.23 -3.41 -5.67
CA ASP A 18 -5.01 -4.20 -5.71
C ASP A 18 -3.85 -3.45 -5.03
N VAL A 19 -2.89 -4.20 -4.50
CA VAL A 19 -1.65 -3.66 -3.93
C VAL A 19 -0.49 -4.47 -4.47
N GLY A 20 0.31 -3.84 -5.33
CA GLY A 20 1.51 -4.42 -5.91
C GLY A 20 2.78 -3.96 -5.20
N THR A 21 3.80 -4.81 -5.20
CA THR A 21 5.14 -4.55 -4.64
C THR A 21 6.22 -4.80 -5.69
N THR A 22 7.37 -4.13 -5.57
CA THR A 22 8.48 -4.29 -6.52
C THR A 22 9.32 -5.56 -6.29
N CYS A 23 9.47 -6.00 -5.03
CA CYS A 23 10.13 -7.26 -4.67
C CYS A 23 9.14 -8.28 -4.11
N GLY A 24 9.28 -9.54 -4.53
CA GLY A 24 8.55 -10.69 -3.98
C GLY A 24 8.88 -11.02 -2.51
N CYS A 25 9.82 -10.29 -1.90
CA CYS A 25 10.13 -10.32 -0.47
C CYS A 25 9.15 -9.47 0.39
N THR A 26 8.26 -8.71 -0.25
CA THR A 26 7.24 -7.89 0.42
C THR A 26 5.86 -8.52 0.25
N ALA A 27 5.23 -8.88 1.36
CA ALA A 27 3.81 -9.23 1.39
C ALA A 27 2.97 -8.00 1.76
N ALA A 28 1.86 -7.80 1.05
CA ALA A 28 0.91 -6.74 1.30
C ALA A 28 -0.47 -7.33 1.64
N THR A 29 -1.11 -6.75 2.64
CA THR A 29 -2.51 -6.99 3.02
C THR A 29 -3.24 -5.66 3.03
N TYR A 30 -4.55 -5.66 2.79
CA TYR A 30 -5.32 -4.42 2.76
C TYR A 30 -6.79 -4.67 3.07
N ASP A 31 -7.45 -3.63 3.58
CA ASP A 31 -8.88 -3.65 3.84
C ASP A 31 -9.67 -3.85 2.53
N LYS A 32 -10.58 -4.81 2.53
CA LYS A 32 -11.44 -5.15 1.38
C LYS A 32 -12.79 -4.42 1.37
N ARG A 33 -13.08 -3.68 2.44
CA ARG A 33 -14.31 -2.88 2.55
C ARG A 33 -14.16 -1.54 1.81
N PRO A 34 -15.27 -0.91 1.42
CA PRO A 34 -15.27 0.50 1.04
C PRO A 34 -14.95 1.42 2.23
N ALA A 35 -14.36 2.58 1.94
CA ALA A 35 -14.27 3.72 2.84
C ALA A 35 -15.14 4.87 2.34
N ASN A 36 -16.04 5.35 3.19
CA ASN A 36 -16.85 6.54 2.91
C ASN A 36 -15.96 7.81 2.88
N PRO A 37 -16.47 8.94 2.35
CA PRO A 37 -15.78 10.22 2.43
C PRO A 37 -15.27 10.52 3.85
N GLY A 38 -13.98 10.83 3.96
CA GLY A 38 -13.31 11.13 5.23
C GLY A 38 -12.76 9.93 6.01
N GLU A 39 -13.22 8.71 5.72
CA GLU A 39 -12.73 7.48 6.34
C GLU A 39 -11.38 7.02 5.77
N SER A 40 -10.70 6.15 6.51
CA SER A 40 -9.42 5.54 6.10
C SER A 40 -9.54 4.02 5.92
N LEU A 41 -8.74 3.51 4.98
CA LEU A 41 -8.43 2.08 4.81
C LEU A 41 -6.97 1.82 5.20
N ARG A 42 -6.68 0.60 5.66
CA ARG A 42 -5.33 0.18 6.03
C ARG A 42 -4.72 -0.74 4.98
N VAL A 43 -3.44 -0.52 4.72
CA VAL A 43 -2.57 -1.39 3.93
C VAL A 43 -1.41 -1.84 4.81
N GLY A 44 -1.44 -3.10 5.23
CA GLY A 44 -0.40 -3.73 6.04
C GLY A 44 0.73 -4.26 5.15
N ILE A 45 1.97 -3.89 5.47
CA ILE A 45 3.16 -4.29 4.74
C ILE A 45 4.09 -5.10 5.64
N LYS A 46 4.39 -6.31 5.18
CA LYS A 46 5.36 -7.22 5.82
C LYS A 46 6.51 -7.46 4.86
N MET A 47 7.67 -6.93 5.23
CA MET A 47 8.93 -7.19 4.55
C MET A 47 9.60 -8.41 5.18
N THR A 48 10.00 -9.38 4.37
CA THR A 48 10.81 -10.53 4.77
C THR A 48 12.04 -10.58 3.87
N PRO A 49 13.13 -9.88 4.26
CA PRO A 49 14.34 -9.82 3.47
C PRO A 49 14.98 -11.21 3.36
N LYS A 50 15.52 -11.53 2.18
CA LYS A 50 16.33 -12.75 1.99
C LYS A 50 17.80 -12.52 2.34
N ASP A 51 18.26 -11.28 2.18
CA ASP A 51 19.64 -10.86 2.37
C ASP A 51 19.73 -9.69 3.36
N THR A 52 20.89 -9.51 3.96
CA THR A 52 21.24 -8.32 4.75
C THR A 52 21.62 -7.17 3.84
N GLY A 53 21.38 -5.93 4.28
CA GLY A 53 21.74 -4.72 3.55
C GLY A 53 20.55 -3.79 3.30
N PHE A 54 20.78 -2.79 2.46
CA PHE A 54 19.78 -1.79 2.14
C PHE A 54 18.72 -2.32 1.17
N PHE A 55 17.46 -1.95 1.41
CA PHE A 55 16.37 -2.17 0.46
C PHE A 55 15.66 -0.84 0.14
N ASP A 56 15.17 -0.76 -1.09
CA ASP A 56 14.40 0.37 -1.60
C ASP A 56 13.23 -0.15 -2.44
N GLU A 57 12.05 -0.18 -1.83
CA GLU A 57 10.85 -0.82 -2.39
C GLU A 57 9.75 0.20 -2.66
N VAL A 58 8.95 -0.06 -3.69
CA VAL A 58 7.76 0.72 -4.00
C VAL A 58 6.52 -0.15 -3.85
N VAL A 59 5.62 0.29 -2.98
CA VAL A 59 4.26 -0.25 -2.85
C VAL A 59 3.33 0.60 -3.72
N THR A 60 2.64 -0.04 -4.65
CA THR A 60 1.67 0.59 -5.55
C THR A 60 0.26 0.17 -5.14
N ILE A 61 -0.54 1.12 -4.67
CA ILE A 61 -1.92 0.92 -4.23
C ILE A 61 -2.83 1.38 -5.36
N LYS A 62 -3.56 0.43 -5.96
CA LYS A 62 -4.60 0.69 -6.97
C LYS A 62 -5.96 0.74 -6.28
N TYR A 63 -6.76 1.71 -6.67
CA TYR A 63 -8.11 1.90 -6.17
C TYR A 63 -9.04 2.19 -7.35
N ASN A 64 -10.34 2.32 -7.08
CA ASN A 64 -11.38 2.63 -8.06
C ASN A 64 -11.30 4.09 -8.61
N SER A 65 -10.10 4.51 -9.02
CA SER A 65 -9.87 5.83 -9.63
C SER A 65 -10.31 5.85 -11.09
N ILE A 66 -11.08 6.88 -11.46
CA ILE A 66 -11.56 7.10 -12.83
C ILE A 66 -10.40 7.33 -13.81
N ASN A 67 -9.32 7.95 -13.36
CA ASN A 67 -8.14 8.25 -14.18
C ASN A 67 -7.04 7.18 -14.10
N ASN A 68 -7.31 6.06 -13.41
CA ASN A 68 -6.37 4.96 -13.18
C ASN A 68 -5.02 5.40 -12.57
N GLN A 69 -4.99 6.49 -11.80
CA GLN A 69 -3.78 6.92 -11.08
C GLN A 69 -3.64 6.16 -9.76
N PRO A 70 -2.58 5.34 -9.58
CA PRO A 70 -2.34 4.66 -8.32
C PRO A 70 -1.60 5.55 -7.32
N VAL A 71 -1.74 5.26 -6.04
CA VAL A 71 -0.89 5.82 -4.99
C VAL A 71 0.38 4.99 -4.90
N LYS A 72 1.55 5.64 -4.86
CA LYS A 72 2.85 4.96 -4.70
C LYS A 72 3.49 5.38 -3.38
N ALA A 73 3.82 4.41 -2.55
CA ALA A 73 4.56 4.61 -1.31
C ALA A 73 5.94 3.97 -1.43
N LYS A 74 6.98 4.72 -1.03
CA LYS A 74 8.37 4.27 -1.08
C LYS A 74 8.80 3.83 0.31
N ILE A 75 9.32 2.62 0.44
CA ILE A 75 9.77 2.02 1.69
C ILE A 75 11.27 1.74 1.58
N LYS A 76 12.03 2.35 2.47
CA LYS A 76 13.49 2.16 2.56
C LYS A 76 13.87 1.64 3.93
N GLY A 77 14.90 0.82 3.99
CA GLY A 77 15.46 0.35 5.24
C GLY A 77 16.81 -0.31 5.04
N ASN A 78 17.41 -0.76 6.14
CA ASN A 78 18.64 -1.53 6.15
C ASN A 78 18.47 -2.72 7.10
N VAL A 79 18.66 -3.92 6.56
CA VAL A 79 18.60 -5.19 7.27
C VAL A 79 20.00 -5.50 7.77
N ARG A 80 20.16 -5.73 9.07
CA ARG A 80 21.44 -6.09 9.67
C ARG A 80 21.44 -7.53 10.13
#